data_AF-A0A7W0LF27-F1
#
_entry.id   AF-A0A7W0LF27-F1
#
_cell.length_a   1.000
_cell.length_b   1.000
_cell.length_c   1.000
_cell.angle_alpha   90.00
_cell.angle_beta   90.00
_cell.angle_gamma   90.00
#
_symmetry.space_group_name_H-M   'P 1'
#
loop_
_entity.id
_entity.type
_entity.pdbx_description
1 polymer ?
#
loop_
_entity_poly.entity_id
_entity_poly.type
_entity_poly.pdbx_seq_one_letter_code
_entity_poly.pdbx_strand_id
1 'polypeptide(L)'
;MATKLRGPGLYRAGLFTLGAVLFSAALIFAVRAAYGYDTFGGGQLLTVEAQNAILIVSLISMPLFFLVGIGAFDEWFYWASGKPTRPEDHSSHGAHSWRDYFRVNTDHKVIGIQYVVTSFFFMLVGGLLAMMVRAELAAPGQQFVDANAYNGLFSVHASLMIFLFIIPVFAGLANYVLPLMIGAPDMAFPRLNALSFWMLPLAGVMMTASFFAPGGSFATGWTAYAPLSTDVPIGQLFFTVGVQFAGASSIATALNFLVTIITMRAPGMSFWRMPLLVWANFSTSLLVVIATPFIAASQFFVLLDYALGFNFFTQERAGDVLMYQHVFWFYSHPAVYIMMLPGFGIISEILSVKSRKPIFGYRMMAFSLLAIVLLGFTVWAHHMFVSGMQSWIRIPMMVTTAIIAVPTGIKIFSWLATLWRGVLHVDTPMLWALGFLTMFTLGG
;
A
#
# COMPACT_ATOMS: atom_id res chain seq x y z
N MET A 1 26.45 -19.03 -17.46
CA MET A 1 25.57 -19.17 -16.27
C MET A 1 26.16 -18.47 -15.05
N ALA A 2 27.42 -18.72 -14.68
CA ALA A 2 28.10 -18.09 -13.53
C ALA A 2 28.09 -16.55 -13.54
N THR A 3 28.25 -15.90 -14.70
CA THR A 3 28.19 -14.43 -14.84
C THR A 3 26.79 -13.86 -14.54
N LYS A 4 25.72 -14.58 -14.91
CA LYS A 4 24.33 -14.17 -14.64
C LYS A 4 23.95 -14.29 -13.17
N LEU A 5 24.61 -15.17 -12.42
CA LEU A 5 24.41 -15.34 -10.97
C LEU A 5 25.17 -14.29 -10.15
N ARG A 6 26.20 -13.66 -10.72
CA ARG A 6 27.00 -12.62 -10.07
C ARG A 6 26.44 -11.21 -10.28
N GLY A 7 25.86 -10.94 -11.44
CA GLY A 7 25.25 -9.63 -11.74
C GLY A 7 23.89 -9.43 -11.05
N PRO A 8 23.49 -8.18 -10.73
CA PRO A 8 22.15 -7.88 -10.22
C PRO A 8 21.08 -8.31 -11.23
N GLY A 9 20.00 -8.92 -10.72
CA GLY A 9 18.85 -9.33 -11.53
C GLY A 9 18.18 -10.59 -10.99
N LEU A 10 17.16 -11.07 -11.72
CA LEU A 10 16.28 -12.16 -11.26
C LEU A 10 17.02 -13.48 -10.95
N TYR A 11 18.10 -13.80 -11.67
CA TYR A 11 18.88 -15.02 -11.39
C TYR A 11 19.63 -14.95 -10.04
N ARG A 12 20.29 -13.81 -9.75
CA ARG A 12 20.92 -13.58 -8.45
C ARG A 12 19.88 -13.49 -7.35
N ALA A 13 18.73 -12.87 -7.62
CA ALA A 13 17.59 -12.82 -6.70
C ALA A 13 17.10 -14.21 -6.32
N GLY A 14 16.87 -15.12 -7.28
CA GLY A 14 16.49 -16.50 -6.99
C GLY A 14 17.51 -17.23 -6.11
N LEU A 15 18.80 -17.08 -6.40
CA LEU A 15 19.87 -17.66 -5.56
C LEU A 15 19.85 -17.09 -4.14
N PHE A 16 19.69 -15.77 -4.00
CA PHE A 16 19.68 -15.10 -2.70
C PHE A 16 18.43 -15.47 -1.90
N THR A 17 17.27 -15.59 -2.53
CA THR A 17 16.04 -16.06 -1.89
C THR A 17 16.19 -17.49 -1.37
N LEU A 18 16.83 -18.40 -2.12
CA LEU A 18 17.16 -19.74 -1.61
C LEU A 18 18.14 -19.68 -0.43
N GLY A 19 19.16 -18.81 -0.52
CA GLY A 19 20.08 -18.54 0.58
C GLY A 19 19.37 -18.01 1.83
N ALA A 20 18.31 -17.23 1.69
CA ALA A 20 17.52 -16.70 2.79
C ALA A 20 16.75 -17.79 3.55
N VAL A 21 16.25 -18.80 2.85
CA VAL A 21 15.62 -19.97 3.49
C VAL A 21 16.64 -20.74 4.32
N LEU A 22 17.83 -20.98 3.76
CA LEU A 22 18.93 -21.63 4.49
C LEU A 22 19.39 -20.81 5.69
N PHE A 23 19.50 -19.49 5.53
CA PHE A 23 19.81 -18.56 6.61
C PHE A 23 18.77 -18.64 7.73
N SER A 24 17.47 -18.64 7.38
CA SER A 24 16.37 -18.72 8.34
C SER A 24 16.40 -20.04 9.11
N ALA A 25 16.59 -21.16 8.41
CA ALA A 25 16.75 -22.47 9.04
C ALA A 25 17.97 -22.53 9.96
N ALA A 26 19.13 -22.08 9.50
CA ALA A 26 20.36 -22.08 10.30
C ALA A 26 20.24 -21.20 11.54
N LEU A 27 19.64 -20.01 11.42
CA LEU A 27 19.38 -19.12 12.55
C LEU A 27 18.47 -19.78 13.57
N ILE A 28 17.34 -20.34 13.14
CA ILE A 28 16.40 -21.00 14.06
C ILE A 28 17.03 -22.24 14.70
N PHE A 29 17.80 -23.04 13.98
CA PHE A 29 18.49 -24.19 14.54
C PHE A 29 19.52 -23.76 15.59
N ALA A 30 20.31 -22.72 15.32
CA ALA A 30 21.28 -22.20 16.26
C ALA A 30 20.62 -21.65 17.53
N VAL A 31 19.54 -20.86 17.39
CA VAL A 31 18.80 -20.31 18.53
C VAL A 31 18.14 -21.44 19.33
N ARG A 32 17.42 -22.37 18.69
CA ARG A 32 16.77 -23.48 19.40
C ARG A 32 17.78 -24.36 20.13
N ALA A 33 18.91 -24.68 19.51
CA ALA A 33 19.99 -25.42 20.15
C ALA A 33 20.57 -24.67 21.36
N ALA A 34 20.80 -23.35 21.23
CA ALA A 34 21.34 -22.52 22.31
C ALA A 34 20.40 -22.43 23.53
N TYR A 35 19.08 -22.52 23.32
CA TYR A 35 18.07 -22.48 24.37
C TYR A 35 17.54 -23.87 24.79
N GLY A 36 18.09 -24.96 24.24
CA GLY A 36 17.68 -26.33 24.59
C GLY A 36 16.30 -26.73 24.08
N TYR A 37 15.80 -26.11 23.00
CA TYR A 37 14.54 -26.49 22.36
C TYR A 37 14.75 -27.58 21.31
N ASP A 38 13.87 -28.59 21.31
CA ASP A 38 13.87 -29.64 20.30
C ASP A 38 13.61 -29.08 18.90
N THR A 39 14.43 -29.47 17.94
CA THR A 39 14.29 -29.02 16.54
C THR A 39 13.72 -30.12 15.65
N PHE A 40 14.05 -31.37 15.95
CA PHE A 40 13.65 -32.55 15.19
C PHE A 40 12.58 -33.32 15.98
N GLY A 41 11.51 -33.74 15.31
CA GLY A 41 10.42 -34.50 15.94
C GLY A 41 10.57 -36.00 15.69
N GLY A 42 10.14 -36.84 16.64
CA GLY A 42 10.23 -38.31 16.50
C GLY A 42 9.45 -38.93 15.32
N GLY A 43 8.58 -38.16 14.64
CA GLY A 43 7.82 -38.59 13.46
C GLY A 43 7.77 -37.61 12.28
N GLN A 44 8.36 -36.41 12.42
CA GLN A 44 8.50 -35.41 11.34
C GLN A 44 9.92 -34.86 11.36
N LEU A 45 10.46 -34.50 10.19
CA LEU A 45 11.83 -33.97 10.08
C LEU A 45 12.06 -32.78 11.03
N LEU A 46 11.08 -31.88 11.18
CA LEU A 46 11.15 -30.73 12.09
C LEU A 46 9.89 -30.70 12.97
N THR A 47 9.99 -30.23 14.21
CA THR A 47 8.79 -29.95 15.02
C THR A 47 7.95 -28.84 14.39
N VAL A 48 6.66 -28.78 14.69
CA VAL A 48 5.75 -27.75 14.14
C VAL A 48 6.22 -26.34 14.56
N GLU A 49 6.71 -26.18 15.79
CA GLU A 49 7.25 -24.92 16.30
C GLU A 49 8.50 -24.50 15.54
N ALA A 50 9.39 -25.45 15.21
CA ALA A 50 10.57 -25.18 14.40
C ALA A 50 10.18 -24.76 12.97
N GLN A 51 9.21 -25.45 12.35
CA GLN A 51 8.69 -25.10 11.02
C GLN A 51 8.08 -23.69 11.00
N ASN A 52 7.24 -23.36 11.98
CA ASN A 52 6.60 -22.06 12.10
C ASN A 52 7.64 -20.95 12.32
N ALA A 53 8.62 -21.16 13.21
CA ALA A 53 9.68 -20.18 13.45
C ALA A 53 10.53 -19.92 12.19
N ILE A 54 10.86 -20.97 11.43
CA ILE A 54 11.56 -20.82 10.14
C ILE A 54 10.72 -20.04 9.15
N LEU A 55 9.42 -20.32 9.07
CA LEU A 55 8.51 -19.61 8.17
C LEU A 55 8.41 -18.12 8.53
N ILE A 56 8.28 -17.78 9.81
CA ILE A 56 8.24 -16.39 10.30
C ILE A 56 9.50 -15.63 9.89
N VAL A 57 10.68 -16.20 10.15
CA VAL A 57 11.95 -15.57 9.76
C VAL A 57 12.07 -15.48 8.24
N SER A 58 11.59 -16.49 7.51
CA SER A 58 11.61 -16.53 6.04
C SER A 58 10.72 -15.46 5.41
N LEU A 59 9.54 -15.17 5.99
CA LEU A 59 8.65 -14.09 5.55
C LEU A 59 9.35 -12.73 5.56
N ILE A 60 10.35 -12.53 6.42
CA ILE A 60 11.14 -11.30 6.49
C ILE A 60 12.43 -11.40 5.66
N SER A 61 13.18 -12.49 5.78
CA SER A 61 14.51 -12.62 5.17
C SER A 61 14.45 -12.80 3.66
N MET A 62 13.52 -13.62 3.14
CA MET A 62 13.37 -13.89 1.70
C MET A 62 13.13 -12.64 0.85
N PRO A 63 12.18 -11.74 1.19
CA PRO A 63 11.98 -10.51 0.42
C PRO A 63 13.19 -9.57 0.50
N LEU A 64 13.87 -9.47 1.65
CA LEU A 64 15.07 -8.63 1.77
C LEU A 64 16.21 -9.17 0.89
N PHE A 65 16.48 -10.47 0.94
CA PHE A 65 17.51 -11.10 0.12
C PHE A 65 17.16 -11.03 -1.38
N PHE A 66 15.87 -11.13 -1.73
CA PHE A 66 15.41 -10.91 -3.10
C PHE A 66 15.75 -9.47 -3.56
N LEU A 67 15.42 -8.45 -2.77
CA LEU A 67 15.72 -7.05 -3.07
C LEU A 67 17.22 -6.80 -3.24
N VAL A 68 18.05 -7.42 -2.40
CA VAL A 68 19.52 -7.39 -2.56
C VAL A 68 19.93 -8.08 -3.86
N GLY A 69 19.34 -9.24 -4.18
CA GLY A 69 19.72 -10.00 -5.36
C GLY A 69 19.34 -9.34 -6.69
N ILE A 70 18.23 -8.59 -6.75
CA ILE A 70 17.90 -7.76 -7.91
C ILE A 70 18.73 -6.47 -7.99
N GLY A 71 19.53 -6.17 -6.96
CA GLY A 71 20.41 -5.00 -6.90
C GLY A 71 19.75 -3.73 -6.35
N ALA A 72 18.55 -3.80 -5.78
CA ALA A 72 17.85 -2.62 -5.24
C ALA A 72 18.60 -1.97 -4.07
N PHE A 73 19.47 -2.72 -3.39
CA PHE A 73 20.34 -2.25 -2.30
C PHE A 73 21.81 -2.02 -2.69
N ASP A 74 22.23 -2.33 -3.93
CA ASP A 74 23.65 -2.34 -4.30
C ASP A 74 24.31 -0.94 -4.11
N GLU A 75 23.63 0.13 -4.53
CA GLU A 75 24.11 1.51 -4.34
C GLU A 75 24.04 1.97 -2.86
N TRP A 76 23.05 1.49 -2.11
CA TRP A 76 22.91 1.81 -0.69
C TRP A 76 24.06 1.19 0.13
N PHE A 77 24.42 -0.06 -0.15
CA PHE A 77 25.58 -0.71 0.46
C PHE A 77 26.89 -0.09 -0.01
N TYR A 78 26.98 0.30 -1.28
CA TYR A 78 28.13 1.04 -1.79
C TYR A 78 28.34 2.35 -1.01
N TRP A 79 27.28 3.15 -0.84
CA TRP A 79 27.34 4.39 -0.05
C TRP A 79 27.63 4.11 1.45
N ALA A 80 26.95 3.14 2.06
CA ALA A 80 27.15 2.76 3.46
C ALA A 80 28.58 2.25 3.75
N SER A 81 29.30 1.76 2.74
CA SER A 81 30.72 1.38 2.84
C SER A 81 31.68 2.59 2.87
N GLY A 82 31.17 3.82 2.94
CA GLY A 82 31.96 5.06 2.99
C GLY A 82 32.49 5.52 1.63
N LYS A 83 32.01 4.93 0.53
CA LYS A 83 32.45 5.31 -0.81
C LYS A 83 31.72 6.58 -1.29
N PRO A 84 32.37 7.43 -2.12
CA PRO A 84 31.77 8.64 -2.64
C PRO A 84 30.51 8.34 -3.45
N THR A 85 29.49 9.20 -3.36
CA THR A 85 28.27 9.06 -4.15
C THR A 85 28.61 9.05 -5.64
N ARG A 86 28.06 8.06 -6.36
CA ARG A 86 28.19 8.00 -7.82
C ARG A 86 27.22 9.01 -8.43
N PRO A 87 27.65 9.83 -9.40
CA PRO A 87 26.74 10.68 -10.16
C PRO A 87 25.57 9.84 -10.70
N GLU A 88 24.38 10.41 -10.70
CA GLU A 88 23.25 9.76 -11.35
C GLU A 88 23.50 9.72 -12.86
N ASP A 89 23.59 8.50 -13.39
CA ASP A 89 23.75 8.26 -14.81
C ASP A 89 22.36 8.13 -15.45
N HIS A 90 21.93 9.20 -16.11
CA HIS A 90 20.67 9.23 -16.83
C HIS A 90 20.77 8.62 -18.24
N SER A 91 21.93 8.11 -18.66
CA SER A 91 22.12 7.53 -20.00
C SER A 91 21.25 6.29 -20.25
N SER A 92 20.83 5.60 -19.18
CA SER A 92 19.92 4.46 -19.23
C SER A 92 18.47 4.80 -18.90
N HIS A 93 18.08 6.08 -18.90
CA HIS A 93 16.69 6.46 -18.68
C HIS A 93 15.78 5.95 -19.79
N GLY A 94 14.57 5.56 -19.38
CA GLY A 94 13.55 4.99 -20.25
C GLY A 94 13.58 3.47 -20.33
N ALA A 95 12.71 2.95 -21.18
CA ALA A 95 12.65 1.55 -21.55
C ALA A 95 12.93 1.44 -23.05
N HIS A 96 14.00 0.72 -23.40
CA HIS A 96 14.38 0.41 -24.77
C HIS A 96 13.92 -1.01 -25.17
N SER A 97 13.60 -1.84 -24.18
CA SER A 97 13.05 -3.19 -24.37
C SER A 97 11.98 -3.46 -23.32
N TRP A 98 11.01 -4.33 -23.64
CA TRP A 98 10.01 -4.80 -22.68
C TRP A 98 10.64 -5.43 -21.42
N ARG A 99 11.87 -5.96 -21.54
CA ARG A 99 12.63 -6.53 -20.42
C ARG A 99 13.00 -5.49 -19.36
N ASP A 100 13.02 -4.21 -19.73
CA ASP A 100 13.40 -3.13 -18.83
C ASP A 100 12.37 -2.90 -17.72
N TYR A 101 11.11 -3.29 -17.97
CA TYR A 101 10.05 -3.27 -16.95
C TYR A 101 10.17 -4.40 -15.92
N PHE A 102 11.00 -5.42 -16.17
CA PHE A 102 11.22 -6.56 -15.27
C PHE A 102 12.56 -6.49 -14.52
N ARG A 103 13.21 -5.33 -14.54
CA ARG A 103 14.45 -5.05 -13.78
C ARG A 103 14.33 -3.74 -13.00
N VAL A 104 15.26 -3.54 -12.08
CA VAL A 104 15.42 -2.26 -11.39
C VAL A 104 15.73 -1.18 -12.42
N ASN A 105 14.94 -0.11 -12.42
CA ASN A 105 15.07 1.07 -13.27
C ASN A 105 14.81 2.31 -12.41
N THR A 106 15.48 3.42 -12.70
CA THR A 106 15.36 4.68 -11.96
C THR A 106 14.43 5.70 -12.63
N ASP A 107 14.10 5.55 -13.91
CA ASP A 107 13.23 6.49 -14.63
C ASP A 107 11.78 6.42 -14.09
N HIS A 108 11.27 7.54 -13.59
CA HIS A 108 9.90 7.66 -13.08
C HIS A 108 8.80 7.20 -14.05
N LYS A 109 9.02 7.28 -15.36
CA LYS A 109 8.06 6.80 -16.39
C LYS A 109 8.02 5.28 -16.41
N VAL A 110 9.19 4.63 -16.32
CA VAL A 110 9.28 3.16 -16.27
C VAL A 110 8.67 2.65 -14.97
N ILE A 111 9.04 3.27 -13.84
CA ILE A 111 8.50 2.94 -12.52
C ILE A 111 6.98 3.17 -12.48
N GLY A 112 6.49 4.27 -13.08
CA GLY A 112 5.05 4.53 -13.17
C GLY A 112 4.30 3.42 -13.91
N ILE A 113 4.82 2.95 -15.04
CA ILE A 113 4.24 1.83 -15.79
C ILE A 113 4.33 0.52 -14.98
N GLN A 114 5.47 0.28 -14.31
CA GLN A 114 5.66 -0.88 -13.44
C GLN A 114 4.59 -0.95 -12.35
N TYR A 115 4.33 0.15 -11.65
CA TYR A 115 3.24 0.25 -10.68
C TYR A 115 1.89 -0.02 -11.30
N VAL A 116 1.52 0.67 -12.39
CA VAL A 116 0.20 0.54 -13.01
C VAL A 116 -0.05 -0.91 -13.45
N VAL A 117 0.89 -1.53 -14.18
CA VAL A 117 0.74 -2.91 -14.65
C VAL A 117 0.64 -3.89 -13.50
N THR A 118 1.49 -3.75 -12.48
CA THR A 118 1.46 -4.61 -11.27
C THR A 118 0.13 -4.46 -10.53
N SER A 119 -0.37 -3.23 -10.37
CA SER A 119 -1.64 -2.97 -9.73
C SER A 119 -2.83 -3.54 -10.49
N PHE A 120 -2.86 -3.43 -11.81
CA PHE A 120 -3.91 -4.05 -12.63
C PHE A 120 -3.83 -5.58 -12.59
N PHE A 121 -2.64 -6.17 -12.53
CA PHE A 121 -2.49 -7.61 -12.32
C PHE A 121 -3.13 -8.04 -10.99
N PHE A 122 -2.81 -7.38 -9.87
CA PHE A 122 -3.43 -7.71 -8.57
C PHE A 122 -4.91 -7.34 -8.50
N MET A 123 -5.37 -6.32 -9.24
CA MET A 123 -6.80 -6.03 -9.40
C MET A 123 -7.54 -7.20 -10.04
N LEU A 124 -6.96 -7.81 -11.09
CA LEU A 124 -7.56 -8.99 -11.73
C LEU A 124 -7.58 -10.18 -10.78
N VAL A 125 -6.48 -10.45 -10.07
CA VAL A 125 -6.42 -11.52 -9.06
C VAL A 125 -7.47 -11.28 -7.97
N GLY A 126 -7.48 -10.09 -7.37
CA GLY A 126 -8.47 -9.71 -6.36
C GLY A 126 -9.90 -9.77 -6.89
N GLY A 127 -10.15 -9.35 -8.12
CA GLY A 127 -11.45 -9.43 -8.78
C GLY A 127 -11.92 -10.88 -8.95
N LEU A 128 -11.03 -11.80 -9.35
CA LEU A 128 -11.35 -13.24 -9.42
C LEU A 128 -11.69 -13.82 -8.05
N LEU A 129 -10.97 -13.42 -6.99
CA LEU A 129 -11.32 -13.79 -5.61
C LEU A 129 -12.71 -13.29 -5.23
N ALA A 130 -13.05 -12.05 -5.62
CA ALA A 130 -14.38 -11.47 -5.41
C ALA A 130 -15.48 -12.28 -6.12
N MET A 131 -15.20 -12.75 -7.35
CA MET A 131 -16.16 -13.56 -8.10
C MET A 131 -16.45 -14.89 -7.41
N MET A 132 -15.45 -15.52 -6.79
CA MET A 132 -15.66 -16.72 -5.98
C MET A 132 -16.50 -16.44 -4.72
N VAL A 133 -16.24 -15.32 -4.03
CA VAL A 133 -17.09 -14.86 -2.90
C VAL A 133 -18.55 -14.67 -3.37
N ARG A 134 -18.77 -14.05 -4.53
CA ARG A 134 -20.12 -13.84 -5.08
C ARG A 134 -20.78 -15.14 -5.54
N ALA A 135 -20.01 -16.10 -6.05
CA ALA A 135 -20.52 -17.42 -6.40
C ALA A 135 -20.99 -18.20 -5.16
N GLU A 136 -20.23 -18.13 -4.05
CA GLU A 136 -20.65 -18.71 -2.77
C GLU A 136 -21.95 -18.07 -2.25
N LEU A 137 -22.10 -16.76 -2.41
CA LEU A 137 -23.30 -16.04 -1.97
C LEU A 137 -24.48 -16.08 -2.95
N ALA A 138 -24.42 -16.91 -4.00
CA ALA A 138 -25.47 -16.96 -5.03
C ALA A 138 -26.81 -17.50 -4.50
N ALA A 139 -26.78 -18.34 -3.46
CA ALA A 139 -27.97 -18.86 -2.77
C ALA A 139 -27.67 -19.10 -1.29
N PRO A 140 -28.69 -19.18 -0.41
CA PRO A 140 -28.49 -19.53 0.99
C PRO A 140 -27.91 -20.94 1.19
N GLY A 141 -27.08 -21.12 2.22
CA GLY A 141 -26.37 -22.37 2.51
C GLY A 141 -24.98 -22.42 1.87
N GLN A 142 -24.23 -23.49 2.12
CA GLN A 142 -22.91 -23.69 1.54
C GLN A 142 -23.03 -24.14 0.08
N GLN A 143 -22.33 -23.47 -0.85
CA GLN A 143 -22.39 -23.75 -2.28
C GLN A 143 -21.12 -24.44 -2.79
N PHE A 144 -19.97 -23.78 -2.67
CA PHE A 144 -18.70 -24.15 -3.29
C PHE A 144 -17.55 -24.26 -2.29
N VAL A 145 -17.50 -23.38 -1.28
CA VAL A 145 -16.37 -23.28 -0.34
C VAL A 145 -16.85 -23.35 1.10
N ASP A 146 -16.05 -23.94 1.99
CA ASP A 146 -16.35 -23.91 3.42
C ASP A 146 -16.12 -22.50 4.03
N ALA A 147 -16.53 -22.33 5.28
CA ALA A 147 -16.45 -21.05 5.97
C ALA A 147 -15.02 -20.49 6.10
N ASN A 148 -14.01 -21.35 6.27
CA ASN A 148 -12.63 -20.90 6.42
C ASN A 148 -12.06 -20.43 5.06
N ALA A 149 -12.32 -21.21 4.01
CA ALA A 149 -11.98 -20.84 2.64
C ALA A 149 -12.68 -19.53 2.21
N TYR A 150 -13.96 -19.35 2.55
CA TYR A 150 -14.69 -18.10 2.31
C TYR A 150 -14.03 -16.90 2.99
N ASN A 151 -13.70 -17.03 4.29
CA ASN A 151 -13.02 -15.97 5.03
C ASN A 151 -11.65 -15.65 4.43
N GLY A 152 -10.91 -16.67 3.98
CA GLY A 152 -9.66 -16.51 3.23
C GLY A 152 -9.81 -15.72 1.95
N LEU A 153 -10.75 -16.12 1.08
CA LEU A 153 -11.06 -15.44 -0.17
C LEU A 153 -11.42 -13.97 0.06
N PHE A 154 -12.31 -13.70 1.02
CA PHE A 154 -12.73 -12.34 1.37
C PHE A 154 -11.57 -11.48 1.88
N SER A 155 -10.76 -12.03 2.79
CA SER A 155 -9.66 -11.31 3.42
C SER A 155 -8.56 -10.97 2.40
N VAL A 156 -8.13 -11.94 1.59
CA VAL A 156 -7.10 -11.72 0.58
C VAL A 156 -7.62 -10.82 -0.55
N HIS A 157 -8.87 -10.98 -1.00
CA HIS A 157 -9.51 -10.07 -1.95
C HIS A 157 -9.37 -8.61 -1.51
N ALA A 158 -9.85 -8.30 -0.31
CA ALA A 158 -9.89 -6.94 0.20
C ALA A 158 -8.47 -6.37 0.36
N SER A 159 -7.53 -7.16 0.88
CA SER A 159 -6.13 -6.74 1.02
C SER A 159 -5.46 -6.44 -0.32
N LEU A 160 -5.70 -7.24 -1.36
CA LEU A 160 -5.17 -6.97 -2.70
C LEU A 160 -5.78 -5.69 -3.30
N MET A 161 -7.10 -5.50 -3.17
CA MET A 161 -7.75 -4.31 -3.72
C MET A 161 -7.26 -3.03 -3.05
N ILE A 162 -7.01 -3.06 -1.75
CA ILE A 162 -6.56 -1.89 -0.96
C ILE A 162 -5.06 -1.62 -1.16
N PHE A 163 -4.22 -2.61 -0.82
CA PHE A 163 -2.78 -2.41 -0.70
C PHE A 163 -2.03 -2.60 -2.01
N LEU A 164 -2.60 -3.31 -2.99
CA LEU A 164 -1.92 -3.65 -4.24
C LEU A 164 -2.56 -2.98 -5.47
N PHE A 165 -3.85 -2.62 -5.41
CA PHE A 165 -4.53 -1.94 -6.52
C PHE A 165 -4.78 -0.44 -6.29
N ILE A 166 -5.74 -0.06 -5.44
CA ILE A 166 -6.27 1.31 -5.44
C ILE A 166 -5.24 2.35 -4.98
N ILE A 167 -4.46 2.06 -3.94
CA ILE A 167 -3.37 2.96 -3.50
C ILE A 167 -2.25 2.98 -4.55
N PRO A 168 -1.69 1.83 -4.99
CA PRO A 168 -0.51 1.87 -5.83
C PRO A 168 -0.76 2.22 -7.29
N VAL A 169 -1.98 2.03 -7.84
CA VAL A 169 -2.31 2.48 -9.20
C VAL A 169 -2.22 4.00 -9.29
N PHE A 170 -2.69 4.72 -8.27
CA PHE A 170 -2.56 6.17 -8.21
C PHE A 170 -1.10 6.61 -7.99
N ALA A 171 -0.35 5.89 -7.16
CA ALA A 171 1.09 6.13 -7.04
C ALA A 171 1.83 5.90 -8.37
N GLY A 172 1.43 4.92 -9.18
CA GLY A 172 1.98 4.67 -10.51
C GLY A 172 1.66 5.77 -11.51
N LEU A 173 0.41 6.22 -11.55
CA LEU A 173 0.01 7.36 -12.37
C LEU A 173 0.76 8.64 -11.96
N ALA A 174 0.83 8.92 -10.66
CA ALA A 174 1.60 10.05 -10.13
C ALA A 174 3.08 9.96 -10.47
N ASN A 175 3.69 8.78 -10.35
CA ASN A 175 5.07 8.54 -10.75
C ASN A 175 5.32 8.97 -12.21
N TYR A 176 4.39 8.60 -13.09
CA TYR A 176 4.51 8.95 -14.50
C TYR A 176 4.31 10.45 -14.77
N VAL A 177 3.21 11.03 -14.27
CA VAL A 177 2.76 12.36 -14.72
C VAL A 177 3.29 13.51 -13.87
N LEU A 178 3.63 13.29 -12.60
CA LEU A 178 3.95 14.39 -11.67
C LEU A 178 5.19 15.17 -12.11
N PRO A 179 6.37 14.56 -12.41
CA PRO A 179 7.54 15.31 -12.86
C PRO A 179 7.24 16.10 -14.15
N LEU A 180 6.49 15.50 -15.08
CA LEU A 180 6.08 16.15 -16.32
C LEU A 180 5.21 17.38 -16.07
N MET A 181 4.27 17.29 -15.11
CA MET A 181 3.36 18.38 -14.75
C MET A 181 4.06 19.56 -14.08
N ILE A 182 5.17 19.32 -13.37
CA ILE A 182 5.93 20.37 -12.69
C ILE A 182 7.18 20.82 -13.44
N GLY A 183 7.47 20.22 -14.60
CA GLY A 183 8.65 20.51 -15.42
C GLY A 183 9.96 20.03 -14.79
N ALA A 184 9.92 18.95 -13.99
CA ALA A 184 11.10 18.31 -13.43
C ALA A 184 11.63 17.20 -14.36
N PRO A 185 12.96 16.96 -14.41
CA PRO A 185 13.54 15.91 -15.24
C PRO A 185 13.24 14.48 -14.73
N ASP A 186 13.12 14.33 -13.41
CA ASP A 186 12.80 13.07 -12.72
C ASP A 186 12.29 13.38 -11.29
N MET A 187 12.13 12.36 -10.46
CA MET A 187 11.90 12.46 -9.02
C MET A 187 13.15 12.89 -8.24
N ALA A 188 12.97 13.38 -7.02
CA ALA A 188 14.05 13.81 -6.13
C ALA A 188 14.97 12.66 -5.69
N PHE A 189 14.42 11.45 -5.53
CA PHE A 189 15.16 10.26 -5.14
C PHE A 189 14.86 9.08 -6.09
N PRO A 190 15.41 9.05 -7.31
CA PRO A 190 15.10 8.01 -8.31
C PRO A 190 15.39 6.58 -7.82
N ARG A 191 16.47 6.39 -7.05
CA ARG A 191 16.83 5.07 -6.48
C ARG A 191 15.89 4.61 -5.37
N LEU A 192 15.44 5.54 -4.52
CA LEU A 192 14.42 5.27 -3.50
C LEU A 192 13.09 4.91 -4.16
N ASN A 193 12.77 5.57 -5.27
CA ASN A 193 11.59 5.28 -6.09
C ASN A 193 11.62 3.87 -6.68
N ALA A 194 12.78 3.44 -7.16
CA ALA A 194 12.96 2.08 -7.67
C ALA A 194 12.76 1.05 -6.55
N LEU A 195 13.39 1.28 -5.39
CA LEU A 195 13.24 0.41 -4.22
C LEU A 195 11.78 0.36 -3.74
N SER A 196 11.08 1.50 -3.72
CA SER A 196 9.68 1.56 -3.29
C SER A 196 8.79 0.70 -4.17
N PHE A 197 8.98 0.73 -5.50
CA PHE A 197 8.26 -0.16 -6.41
C PHE A 197 8.51 -1.63 -6.07
N TRP A 198 9.77 -2.06 -5.97
CA TRP A 198 10.11 -3.48 -5.83
C TRP A 198 9.68 -4.12 -4.50
N MET A 199 9.39 -3.32 -3.45
CA MET A 199 8.77 -3.82 -2.23
C MET A 199 7.29 -4.22 -2.43
N LEU A 200 6.58 -3.60 -3.37
CA LEU A 200 5.15 -3.80 -3.56
C LEU A 200 4.79 -5.20 -4.13
N PRO A 201 5.42 -5.71 -5.21
CA PRO A 201 5.17 -7.08 -5.68
C PRO A 201 5.41 -8.13 -4.61
N LEU A 202 6.40 -7.92 -3.73
CA LEU A 202 6.71 -8.84 -2.62
C LEU A 202 5.56 -8.91 -1.62
N ALA A 203 4.97 -7.77 -1.25
CA ALA A 203 3.78 -7.73 -0.41
C ALA A 203 2.60 -8.49 -1.05
N GLY A 204 2.37 -8.30 -2.35
CA GLY A 204 1.30 -8.99 -3.08
C GLY A 204 1.51 -10.50 -3.18
N VAL A 205 2.77 -10.94 -3.38
CA VAL A 205 3.14 -12.35 -3.35
C VAL A 205 2.92 -12.95 -1.96
N MET A 206 3.26 -12.25 -0.87
CA MET A 206 2.98 -12.74 0.48
C MET A 206 1.47 -12.87 0.73
N MET A 207 0.68 -11.84 0.44
CA MET A 207 -0.76 -11.87 0.68
C MET A 207 -1.46 -13.00 -0.10
N THR A 208 -1.07 -13.23 -1.36
CA THR A 208 -1.58 -14.35 -2.17
C THR A 208 -1.05 -15.70 -1.72
N ALA A 209 0.22 -15.80 -1.33
CA ALA A 209 0.83 -17.04 -0.87
C ALA A 209 0.25 -17.54 0.46
N SER A 210 -0.48 -16.69 1.20
CA SER A 210 -1.15 -17.09 2.44
C SER A 210 -2.06 -18.31 2.26
N PHE A 211 -2.69 -18.51 1.09
CA PHE A 211 -3.48 -19.72 0.78
C PHE A 211 -2.72 -21.04 0.91
N PHE A 212 -1.39 -21.01 0.81
CA PHE A 212 -0.54 -22.18 0.93
C PHE A 212 0.07 -22.33 2.33
N ALA A 213 -0.30 -21.46 3.28
CA ALA A 213 0.21 -21.52 4.63
C ALA A 213 -0.38 -22.71 5.42
N PRO A 214 0.40 -23.34 6.31
CA PRO A 214 -0.11 -24.39 7.20
C PRO A 214 -1.30 -23.92 8.02
N GLY A 215 -2.38 -24.71 8.05
CA GLY A 215 -3.59 -24.42 8.81
C GLY A 215 -4.58 -23.44 8.17
N GLY A 216 -4.24 -22.85 7.02
CA GLY A 216 -5.15 -21.99 6.23
C GLY A 216 -4.60 -20.60 5.94
N SER A 217 -5.31 -19.87 5.11
CA SER A 217 -4.94 -18.52 4.68
C SER A 217 -5.11 -17.45 5.76
N PHE A 218 -4.64 -16.25 5.46
CA PHE A 218 -5.11 -15.04 6.11
C PHE A 218 -6.64 -14.95 6.00
N ALA A 219 -7.36 -15.08 7.13
CA ALA A 219 -8.81 -15.28 7.16
C ALA A 219 -9.52 -14.44 8.24
N THR A 220 -8.97 -13.28 8.61
CA THR A 220 -9.47 -12.43 9.70
C THR A 220 -10.10 -11.11 9.21
N GLY A 221 -10.38 -11.02 7.91
CA GLY A 221 -10.78 -9.78 7.24
C GLY A 221 -9.60 -8.82 7.06
N TRP A 222 -9.67 -7.91 6.08
CA TRP A 222 -8.58 -6.94 5.82
C TRP A 222 -8.26 -6.04 7.03
N THR A 223 -9.19 -5.93 7.98
CA THR A 223 -9.00 -5.19 9.23
C THR A 223 -8.15 -5.96 10.24
N ALA A 224 -8.05 -7.29 10.13
CA ALA A 224 -7.21 -8.17 10.94
C ALA A 224 -7.29 -7.89 12.45
N TYR A 225 -8.51 -7.72 12.97
CA TYR A 225 -8.73 -7.33 14.36
C TYR A 225 -8.13 -8.33 15.36
N ALA A 226 -7.44 -7.80 16.37
CA ALA A 226 -7.18 -8.55 17.59
C ALA A 226 -8.49 -8.72 18.41
N PRO A 227 -8.66 -9.82 19.16
CA PRO A 227 -7.69 -10.90 19.36
C PRO A 227 -7.70 -11.96 18.25
N LEU A 228 -8.63 -11.91 17.28
CA LEU A 228 -8.72 -12.94 16.25
C LEU A 228 -7.42 -13.07 15.44
N SER A 229 -6.74 -11.97 15.13
CA SER A 229 -5.46 -11.99 14.40
C SER A 229 -4.26 -12.49 15.20
N THR A 230 -4.37 -12.68 16.52
CA THR A 230 -3.30 -13.29 17.33
C THR A 230 -3.50 -14.79 17.51
N ASP A 231 -4.73 -15.30 17.32
CA ASP A 231 -5.12 -16.67 17.70
C ASP A 231 -5.45 -17.58 16.50
N VAL A 232 -5.12 -17.14 15.29
CA VAL A 232 -5.38 -17.89 14.04
C VAL A 232 -4.14 -18.61 13.51
N PRO A 233 -4.28 -19.53 12.54
CA PRO A 233 -3.13 -20.15 11.88
C PRO A 233 -2.14 -19.15 11.25
N ILE A 234 -0.93 -19.64 10.99
CA ILE A 234 0.23 -18.82 10.57
C ILE A 234 0.03 -18.07 9.24
N GLY A 235 -0.99 -18.44 8.44
CA GLY A 235 -1.39 -17.69 7.25
C GLY A 235 -1.68 -16.21 7.51
N GLN A 236 -2.08 -15.85 8.73
CA GLN A 236 -2.22 -14.45 9.17
C GLN A 236 -0.92 -13.64 9.01
N LEU A 237 0.23 -14.23 9.30
CA LEU A 237 1.50 -13.51 9.29
C LEU A 237 1.96 -13.11 7.89
N PHE A 238 1.45 -13.76 6.85
CA PHE A 238 1.70 -13.35 5.46
C PHE A 238 1.11 -11.97 5.16
N PHE A 239 -0.09 -11.67 5.69
CA PHE A 239 -0.66 -10.34 5.62
C PHE A 239 0.09 -9.37 6.53
N THR A 240 0.32 -9.76 7.80
CA THR A 240 0.96 -8.91 8.81
C THR A 240 2.36 -8.44 8.38
N VAL A 241 3.18 -9.31 7.78
CA VAL A 241 4.49 -8.94 7.22
C VAL A 241 4.34 -8.26 5.87
N GLY A 242 3.45 -8.73 4.99
CA GLY A 242 3.22 -8.14 3.67
C GLY A 242 2.82 -6.66 3.74
N VAL A 243 1.98 -6.28 4.71
CA VAL A 243 1.61 -4.88 4.96
C VAL A 243 2.81 -4.02 5.33
N GLN A 244 3.84 -4.56 6.00
CA GLN A 244 5.05 -3.79 6.32
C GLN A 244 5.80 -3.38 5.04
N PHE A 245 5.92 -4.30 4.07
CA PHE A 245 6.54 -4.01 2.78
C PHE A 245 5.70 -3.03 1.94
N ALA A 246 4.38 -3.21 1.90
CA ALA A 246 3.49 -2.26 1.21
C ALA A 246 3.49 -0.87 1.86
N GLY A 247 3.53 -0.81 3.19
CA GLY A 247 3.63 0.43 3.97
C GLY A 247 4.95 1.16 3.75
N ALA A 248 6.07 0.44 3.80
CA ALA A 248 7.40 1.00 3.51
C ALA A 248 7.50 1.52 2.07
N SER A 249 6.94 0.78 1.10
CA SER A 249 6.79 1.23 -0.30
C SER A 249 6.03 2.55 -0.39
N SER A 250 4.90 2.63 0.31
CA SER A 250 4.03 3.80 0.29
C SER A 250 4.71 5.02 0.90
N ILE A 251 5.35 4.88 2.07
CA ILE A 251 6.06 5.97 2.77
C ILE A 251 7.22 6.48 1.92
N ALA A 252 8.05 5.59 1.37
CA ALA A 252 9.18 5.97 0.52
C ALA A 252 8.72 6.74 -0.73
N THR A 253 7.64 6.27 -1.38
CA THR A 253 7.06 6.93 -2.56
C THR A 253 6.50 8.31 -2.21
N ALA A 254 5.74 8.42 -1.12
CA ALA A 254 5.15 9.68 -0.69
C ALA A 254 6.19 10.74 -0.28
N LEU A 255 7.24 10.34 0.45
CA LEU A 255 8.37 11.22 0.77
C LEU A 255 9.04 11.74 -0.51
N ASN A 256 9.26 10.85 -1.47
CA ASN A 256 9.84 11.22 -2.76
C ASN A 256 8.98 12.23 -3.52
N PHE A 257 7.66 12.02 -3.58
CA PHE A 257 6.73 12.98 -4.18
C PHE A 257 6.72 14.32 -3.46
N LEU A 258 6.70 14.35 -2.12
CA LEU A 258 6.75 15.60 -1.35
C LEU A 258 7.99 16.41 -1.68
N VAL A 259 9.17 15.79 -1.61
CA VAL A 259 10.43 16.48 -1.90
C VAL A 259 10.44 16.95 -3.35
N THR A 260 10.07 16.10 -4.31
CA THR A 260 10.00 16.44 -5.74
C THR A 260 9.09 17.66 -5.97
N ILE A 261 7.88 17.65 -5.41
CA ILE A 261 6.93 18.76 -5.54
C ILE A 261 7.51 20.03 -4.90
N ILE A 262 8.13 19.95 -3.73
CA ILE A 262 8.59 21.12 -2.98
C ILE A 262 9.82 21.75 -3.63
N THR A 263 10.79 20.96 -4.11
CA THR A 263 12.14 21.44 -4.46
C THR A 263 12.44 21.45 -5.96
N MET A 264 11.68 20.72 -6.79
CA MET A 264 12.06 20.50 -8.20
C MET A 264 11.11 21.13 -9.23
N ARG A 265 10.15 21.96 -8.80
CA ARG A 265 9.28 22.70 -9.73
C ARG A 265 10.09 23.60 -10.65
N ALA A 266 9.65 23.71 -11.90
CA ALA A 266 10.23 24.61 -12.88
C ALA A 266 10.26 26.08 -12.37
N PRO A 267 11.30 26.85 -12.71
CA PRO A 267 11.39 28.27 -12.34
C PRO A 267 10.13 29.05 -12.75
N GLY A 268 9.56 29.82 -11.81
CA GLY A 268 8.33 30.60 -12.02
C GLY A 268 7.01 29.88 -11.71
N MET A 269 7.06 28.57 -11.41
CA MET A 269 5.90 27.81 -10.92
C MET A 269 5.82 27.88 -9.38
N SER A 270 5.00 28.81 -8.87
CA SER A 270 4.63 28.82 -7.45
C SER A 270 3.62 27.71 -7.14
N PHE A 271 3.42 27.39 -5.85
CA PHE A 271 2.39 26.43 -5.42
C PHE A 271 0.99 26.77 -6.02
N TRP A 272 0.65 28.06 -6.11
CA TRP A 272 -0.63 28.51 -6.65
C TRP A 272 -0.74 28.45 -8.19
N ARG A 273 0.28 27.91 -8.87
CA ARG A 273 0.29 27.67 -10.31
C ARG A 273 0.41 26.19 -10.66
N MET A 274 0.44 25.29 -9.68
CA MET A 274 0.51 23.85 -9.90
C MET A 274 -0.85 23.30 -10.38
N PRO A 275 -0.87 22.25 -11.21
CA PRO A 275 -2.10 21.51 -11.52
C PRO A 275 -2.78 20.96 -10.26
N LEU A 276 -4.10 20.77 -10.29
CA LEU A 276 -4.84 20.25 -9.13
C LEU A 276 -4.49 18.78 -8.86
N LEU A 277 -4.09 18.02 -9.88
CA LEU A 277 -3.53 16.69 -9.67
C LEU A 277 -2.23 16.73 -8.84
N VAL A 278 -1.39 17.76 -9.01
CA VAL A 278 -0.17 17.91 -8.20
C VAL A 278 -0.54 18.28 -6.76
N TRP A 279 -1.52 19.16 -6.54
CA TRP A 279 -2.06 19.44 -5.21
C TRP A 279 -2.64 18.19 -4.54
N ALA A 280 -3.40 17.39 -5.27
CA ALA A 280 -3.96 16.14 -4.77
C ALA A 280 -2.87 15.16 -4.33
N ASN A 281 -1.82 14.99 -5.15
CA ASN A 281 -0.68 14.13 -4.79
C ASN A 281 0.13 14.71 -3.62
N PHE A 282 0.27 16.03 -3.52
CA PHE A 282 0.88 16.69 -2.36
C PHE A 282 0.11 16.36 -1.07
N SER A 283 -1.21 16.57 -1.06
CA SER A 283 -2.08 16.26 0.09
C SER A 283 -2.10 14.77 0.43
N THR A 284 -2.15 13.90 -0.58
CA THR A 284 -2.08 12.44 -0.41
C THR A 284 -0.77 12.02 0.22
N SER A 285 0.34 12.58 -0.24
CA SER A 285 1.67 12.24 0.27
C SER A 285 1.86 12.67 1.73
N LEU A 286 1.28 13.82 2.13
CA LEU A 286 1.23 14.22 3.55
C LEU A 286 0.48 13.19 4.40
N LEU A 287 -0.70 12.75 3.95
CA LEU A 287 -1.48 11.72 4.64
C LEU A 287 -0.70 10.41 4.75
N VAL A 288 -0.06 9.95 3.67
CA VAL A 288 0.70 8.69 3.65
C VAL A 288 1.83 8.74 4.68
N VAL A 289 2.63 9.81 4.71
CA VAL A 289 3.79 9.91 5.62
C VAL A 289 3.36 9.94 7.07
N ILE A 290 2.25 10.61 7.40
CA ILE A 290 1.76 10.75 8.78
C ILE A 290 0.99 9.49 9.23
N ALA A 291 0.10 8.96 8.39
CA ALA A 291 -0.84 7.92 8.78
C ALA A 291 -0.29 6.50 8.64
N THR A 292 0.47 6.19 7.58
CA THR A 292 0.91 4.82 7.27
C THR A 292 1.71 4.14 8.39
N PRO A 293 2.52 4.85 9.20
CA PRO A 293 3.18 4.24 10.36
C PRO A 293 2.21 3.57 11.35
N PHE A 294 0.95 3.99 11.43
CA PHE A 294 -0.01 3.44 12.39
C PHE A 294 -0.53 2.05 12.00
N ILE A 295 -0.73 1.75 10.70
CA ILE A 295 -1.02 0.36 10.30
C ILE A 295 0.20 -0.54 10.42
N ALA A 296 1.40 0.01 10.15
CA ALA A 296 2.63 -0.70 10.42
C ALA A 296 2.69 -1.07 11.91
N ALA A 297 2.39 -0.14 12.81
CA ALA A 297 2.37 -0.36 14.25
C ALA A 297 1.33 -1.42 14.68
N SER A 298 0.07 -1.34 14.22
CA SER A 298 -0.95 -2.33 14.61
C SER A 298 -0.59 -3.75 14.17
N GLN A 299 -0.07 -3.91 12.96
CA GLN A 299 0.43 -5.20 12.47
C GLN A 299 1.72 -5.62 13.16
N PHE A 300 2.60 -4.69 13.52
CA PHE A 300 3.81 -5.01 14.26
C PHE A 300 3.49 -5.53 15.66
N PHE A 301 2.52 -4.95 16.36
CA PHE A 301 2.05 -5.47 17.65
C PHE A 301 1.44 -6.87 17.52
N VAL A 302 0.65 -7.14 16.47
CA VAL A 302 0.15 -8.49 16.18
C VAL A 302 1.30 -9.46 15.96
N LEU A 303 2.32 -9.07 15.18
CA LEU A 303 3.50 -9.90 14.96
C LEU A 303 4.25 -10.20 16.28
N LEU A 304 4.39 -9.21 17.16
CA LEU A 304 5.06 -9.40 18.46
C LEU A 304 4.26 -10.30 19.40
N ASP A 305 2.95 -10.12 19.48
CA ASP A 305 2.07 -10.99 20.28
C ASP A 305 2.12 -12.43 19.74
N TYR A 306 1.97 -12.60 18.42
CA TYR A 306 1.95 -13.91 17.77
C TYR A 306 3.31 -14.64 17.82
N ALA A 307 4.40 -13.96 17.45
CA ALA A 307 5.69 -14.61 17.22
C ALA A 307 6.60 -14.60 18.45
N LEU A 308 6.48 -13.61 19.33
CA LEU A 308 7.39 -13.40 20.46
C LEU A 308 6.70 -13.45 21.83
N GLY A 309 5.38 -13.69 21.88
CA GLY A 309 4.64 -13.83 23.14
C GLY A 309 4.50 -12.52 23.93
N PHE A 310 4.53 -11.38 23.23
CA PHE A 310 4.11 -10.10 23.80
C PHE A 310 2.60 -10.15 24.13
N ASN A 311 2.11 -9.12 24.82
CA ASN A 311 0.75 -9.12 25.36
C ASN A 311 0.07 -7.76 25.13
N PHE A 312 0.22 -7.19 23.94
CA PHE A 312 -0.45 -5.95 23.59
C PHE A 312 -1.98 -6.10 23.58
N PHE A 313 -2.47 -7.26 23.13
CA PHE A 313 -3.91 -7.51 22.94
C PHE A 313 -4.48 -8.67 23.77
N THR A 314 -3.65 -9.37 24.53
CA THR A 314 -4.06 -10.49 25.40
C THR A 314 -4.73 -9.97 26.68
N GLN A 315 -6.06 -10.05 26.75
CA GLN A 315 -6.85 -9.49 27.85
C GLN A 315 -6.49 -10.09 29.22
N GLU A 316 -6.19 -11.39 29.28
CA GLU A 316 -5.80 -12.10 30.51
C GLU A 316 -4.47 -11.59 31.09
N ARG A 317 -3.69 -10.87 30.30
CA ARG A 317 -2.39 -10.29 30.66
C ARG A 317 -2.39 -8.77 30.58
N ALA A 318 -3.55 -8.15 30.79
CA ALA A 318 -3.77 -6.70 30.79
C ALA A 318 -3.55 -5.99 29.43
N GLY A 319 -3.62 -6.73 28.32
CA GLY A 319 -3.67 -6.15 26.97
C GLY A 319 -5.03 -5.49 26.66
N ASP A 320 -5.05 -4.61 25.66
CA ASP A 320 -6.24 -3.85 25.24
C ASP A 320 -6.58 -4.10 23.77
N VAL A 321 -7.61 -4.91 23.52
CA VAL A 321 -8.10 -5.21 22.17
C VAL A 321 -8.70 -4.00 21.44
N LEU A 322 -9.24 -3.00 22.17
CA LEU A 322 -9.78 -1.79 21.56
C LEU A 322 -8.68 -0.83 21.12
N MET A 323 -7.51 -0.87 21.77
CA MET A 323 -6.32 -0.16 21.32
C MET A 323 -5.97 -0.55 19.87
N TYR A 324 -6.06 -1.84 19.51
CA TYR A 324 -5.84 -2.28 18.12
C TYR A 324 -6.73 -1.48 17.15
N GLN A 325 -8.03 -1.39 17.45
CA GLN A 325 -8.99 -0.71 16.59
C GLN A 325 -8.69 0.80 16.49
N HIS A 326 -8.35 1.45 17.60
CA HIS A 326 -7.97 2.86 17.58
C HIS A 326 -6.74 3.08 16.70
N VAL A 327 -5.67 2.31 16.87
CA VAL A 327 -4.43 2.43 16.08
C VAL A 327 -4.68 2.12 14.61
N PHE A 328 -5.38 1.02 14.32
CA PHE A 328 -5.72 0.63 12.95
C PHE A 328 -6.55 1.70 12.24
N TRP A 329 -7.63 2.20 12.86
CA TRP A 329 -8.48 3.21 12.23
C TRP A 329 -7.84 4.58 12.15
N PHE A 330 -6.96 4.92 13.10
CA PHE A 330 -6.18 6.16 13.01
C PHE A 330 -5.34 6.22 11.73
N TYR A 331 -4.93 5.06 11.17
CA TYR A 331 -4.47 4.96 9.78
C TYR A 331 -5.62 4.82 8.78
N SER A 332 -6.45 3.79 8.94
CA SER A 332 -7.30 3.28 7.86
C SER A 332 -8.39 4.26 7.44
N HIS A 333 -8.79 5.19 8.32
CA HIS A 333 -9.66 6.28 7.91
C HIS A 333 -8.91 7.31 7.04
N PRO A 334 -7.78 7.92 7.45
CA PRO A 334 -6.93 8.67 6.53
C PRO A 334 -6.60 7.93 5.22
N ALA A 335 -6.43 6.61 5.27
CA ALA A 335 -6.15 5.79 4.10
C ALA A 335 -7.27 5.84 3.04
N VAL A 336 -8.55 5.94 3.43
CA VAL A 336 -9.61 6.12 2.42
C VAL A 336 -9.49 7.45 1.69
N TYR A 337 -8.94 8.49 2.32
CA TYR A 337 -8.62 9.74 1.62
C TYR A 337 -7.39 9.60 0.74
N ILE A 338 -6.39 8.81 1.13
CA ILE A 338 -5.26 8.45 0.25
C ILE A 338 -5.77 7.79 -1.04
N MET A 339 -6.82 6.97 -0.96
CA MET A 339 -7.46 6.34 -2.11
C MET A 339 -8.28 7.32 -2.96
N MET A 340 -8.79 8.41 -2.39
CA MET A 340 -9.73 9.30 -3.09
C MET A 340 -9.10 10.60 -3.62
N LEU A 341 -8.17 11.20 -2.89
CA LEU A 341 -7.61 12.51 -3.24
C LEU A 341 -6.94 12.52 -4.63
N PRO A 342 -6.12 11.53 -5.03
CA PRO A 342 -5.56 11.49 -6.38
C PRO A 342 -6.64 11.40 -7.46
N GLY A 343 -7.70 10.61 -7.21
CA GLY A 343 -8.88 10.53 -8.07
C GLY A 343 -9.52 11.89 -8.29
N PHE A 344 -9.74 12.68 -7.23
CA PHE A 344 -10.25 14.05 -7.35
C PHE A 344 -9.33 14.95 -8.20
N GLY A 345 -8.01 14.79 -8.07
CA GLY A 345 -7.04 15.48 -8.91
C GLY A 345 -7.21 15.14 -10.40
N ILE A 346 -7.29 13.84 -10.72
CA ILE A 346 -7.47 13.33 -12.09
C ILE A 346 -8.78 13.87 -12.69
N ILE A 347 -9.88 13.80 -11.94
CA ILE A 347 -11.19 14.30 -12.37
C ILE A 347 -11.14 15.80 -12.64
N SER A 348 -10.42 16.57 -11.83
CA SER A 348 -10.25 18.01 -12.04
C SER A 348 -9.55 18.32 -13.37
N GLU A 349 -8.49 17.58 -13.70
CA GLU A 349 -7.78 17.77 -14.97
C GLU A 349 -8.64 17.33 -16.16
N ILE A 350 -9.31 16.17 -16.08
CA ILE A 350 -10.18 15.67 -17.14
C ILE A 350 -11.31 16.65 -17.42
N LEU A 351 -12.06 17.07 -16.39
CA LEU A 351 -13.21 17.95 -16.58
C LEU A 351 -12.79 19.32 -17.13
N SER A 352 -11.67 19.88 -16.68
CA SER A 352 -11.10 21.12 -17.22
C SER A 352 -10.79 20.98 -18.72
N VAL A 353 -10.01 19.96 -19.09
CA VAL A 353 -9.57 19.73 -20.48
C VAL A 353 -10.75 19.40 -21.40
N LYS A 354 -11.62 18.49 -20.97
CA LYS A 354 -12.76 17.98 -21.77
C LYS A 354 -13.93 18.95 -21.82
N SER A 355 -13.96 19.98 -20.97
CA SER A 355 -14.94 21.08 -21.06
C SER A 355 -14.40 22.33 -21.75
N ARG A 356 -13.10 22.33 -22.13
CA ARG A 356 -12.38 23.47 -22.71
C ARG A 356 -12.48 24.74 -21.83
N LYS A 357 -12.49 24.56 -20.51
CA LYS A 357 -12.64 25.62 -19.53
C LYS A 357 -11.64 25.46 -18.40
N PRO A 358 -11.09 26.56 -17.85
CA PRO A 358 -10.33 26.49 -16.62
C PRO A 358 -11.21 25.96 -15.49
N ILE A 359 -10.60 25.26 -14.53
CA ILE A 359 -11.29 24.77 -13.35
C ILE A 359 -11.88 25.95 -12.56
N PHE A 360 -13.17 25.87 -12.25
CA PHE A 360 -13.83 26.83 -11.39
C PHE A 360 -13.35 26.65 -9.94
N GLY A 361 -13.09 27.75 -9.23
CA GLY A 361 -12.76 27.68 -7.80
C GLY A 361 -11.40 27.04 -7.46
N TYR A 362 -10.41 27.09 -8.35
CA TYR A 362 -9.07 26.48 -8.16
C TYR A 362 -8.51 26.57 -6.73
N ARG A 363 -8.46 27.79 -6.14
CA ARG A 363 -7.92 27.98 -4.78
C ARG A 363 -8.76 27.27 -3.72
N MET A 364 -10.08 27.33 -3.83
CA MET A 364 -10.99 26.65 -2.90
C MET A 364 -10.85 25.13 -3.01
N MET A 365 -10.65 24.60 -4.22
CA MET A 365 -10.36 23.18 -4.41
C MET A 365 -9.03 22.79 -3.77
N ALA A 366 -7.96 23.55 -4.00
CA ALA A 366 -6.66 23.31 -3.35
C ALA A 366 -6.75 23.34 -1.82
N PHE A 367 -7.42 24.35 -1.24
CA PHE A 367 -7.65 24.41 0.21
C PHE A 367 -8.50 23.24 0.72
N SER A 368 -9.52 22.82 -0.04
CA SER A 368 -10.36 21.68 0.35
C SER A 368 -9.59 20.35 0.39
N LEU A 369 -8.57 20.18 -0.48
CA LEU A 369 -7.67 19.03 -0.43
C LEU A 369 -6.87 19.02 0.88
N LEU A 370 -6.32 20.18 1.29
CA LEU A 370 -5.59 20.32 2.55
C LEU A 370 -6.49 20.20 3.78
N ALA A 371 -7.73 20.70 3.71
CA ALA A 371 -8.69 20.58 4.80
C ALA A 371 -9.01 19.10 5.11
N ILE A 372 -9.12 18.25 4.08
CA ILE A 372 -9.30 16.81 4.25
C ILE A 372 -8.08 16.17 4.92
N VAL A 373 -6.86 16.65 4.65
CA VAL A 373 -5.66 16.16 5.34
C VAL A 373 -5.79 16.35 6.85
N LEU A 374 -6.19 17.54 7.29
CA LEU A 374 -6.34 17.85 8.72
C LEU A 374 -7.52 17.08 9.34
N LEU A 375 -8.69 17.14 8.71
CA LEU A 375 -9.90 16.52 9.24
C LEU A 375 -9.83 14.99 9.22
N GLY A 376 -9.04 14.38 8.31
CA GLY A 376 -8.91 12.93 8.23
C GLY A 376 -8.38 12.29 9.52
N PHE A 377 -7.65 13.06 10.35
CA PHE A 377 -7.16 12.60 11.65
C PHE A 377 -8.11 12.86 12.81
N THR A 378 -9.30 13.44 12.58
CA THR A 378 -10.26 13.80 13.65
C THR A 378 -11.56 13.00 13.60
N VAL A 379 -11.60 11.91 12.84
CA VAL A 379 -12.85 11.19 12.49
C VAL A 379 -12.76 9.67 12.58
N TRP A 380 -11.57 9.11 12.82
CA TRP A 380 -11.32 7.68 12.69
C TRP A 380 -12.26 6.80 13.53
N ALA A 381 -12.63 7.29 14.73
CA ALA A 381 -13.41 6.52 15.69
C ALA A 381 -14.86 6.32 15.27
N HIS A 382 -15.31 6.94 14.17
CA HIS A 382 -16.62 6.67 13.58
C HIS A 382 -16.81 5.21 13.12
N HIS A 383 -15.71 4.47 12.92
CA HIS A 383 -15.69 3.03 12.63
C HIS A 383 -15.86 2.16 13.89
N MET A 384 -15.91 2.79 15.06
CA MET A 384 -15.86 2.16 16.37
C MET A 384 -17.11 2.47 17.21
N PHE A 385 -18.16 3.09 16.64
CA PHE A 385 -19.35 3.49 17.41
C PHE A 385 -20.05 2.33 18.16
N VAL A 386 -19.91 1.11 17.65
CA VAL A 386 -20.47 -0.11 18.25
C VAL A 386 -19.41 -1.00 18.90
N SER A 387 -18.16 -0.56 19.03
CA SER A 387 -17.07 -1.37 19.58
C SER A 387 -17.03 -1.42 21.12
N GLY A 388 -17.79 -0.57 21.80
CA GLY A 388 -17.68 -0.37 23.24
C GLY A 388 -16.66 0.71 23.65
N MET A 389 -16.09 1.46 22.70
CA MET A 389 -15.24 2.63 23.01
C MET A 389 -15.96 3.66 23.89
N GLN A 390 -15.17 4.51 24.55
CA GLN A 390 -15.62 5.51 25.50
C GLN A 390 -16.71 6.39 24.90
N SER A 391 -17.84 6.53 25.60
CA SER A 391 -19.05 7.18 25.06
C SER A 391 -18.84 8.65 24.72
N TRP A 392 -18.00 9.36 25.47
CA TRP A 392 -17.78 10.81 25.29
C TRP A 392 -17.10 11.17 23.97
N ILE A 393 -16.36 10.26 23.32
CA ILE A 393 -15.70 10.54 22.03
C ILE A 393 -16.67 10.42 20.85
N ARG A 394 -17.82 9.75 21.03
CA ARG A 394 -18.76 9.44 19.94
C ARG A 394 -19.34 10.70 19.30
N ILE A 395 -19.83 11.63 20.13
CA ILE A 395 -20.47 12.87 19.65
C ILE A 395 -19.46 13.77 18.91
N PRO A 396 -18.27 14.07 19.46
CA PRO A 396 -17.24 14.80 18.72
C PRO A 396 -16.92 14.18 17.36
N MET A 397 -16.73 12.86 17.32
CA MET A 397 -16.36 12.12 16.10
C MET A 397 -17.48 12.12 15.06
N MET A 398 -18.75 12.04 15.49
CA MET A 398 -19.90 12.19 14.61
C MET A 398 -19.92 13.58 13.96
N VAL A 399 -19.72 14.63 14.74
CA VAL A 399 -19.74 16.02 14.25
C VAL A 399 -18.58 16.28 13.29
N THR A 400 -17.36 15.88 13.63
CA THR A 400 -16.20 16.06 12.75
C THR A 400 -16.33 15.26 11.46
N THR A 401 -16.93 14.06 11.51
CA THR A 401 -17.23 13.25 10.32
C THR A 401 -18.18 13.98 9.38
N ALA A 402 -19.27 14.56 9.92
CA ALA A 402 -20.21 15.34 9.12
C ALA A 402 -19.55 16.58 8.47
N ILE A 403 -18.61 17.23 9.15
CA ILE A 403 -17.87 18.40 8.63
C ILE A 403 -17.04 18.04 7.39
N ILE A 404 -16.53 16.80 7.26
CA ILE A 404 -15.76 16.39 6.08
C ILE A 404 -16.57 16.43 4.78
N ALA A 405 -17.90 16.34 4.86
CA ALA A 405 -18.76 16.49 3.69
C ALA A 405 -18.59 17.87 3.02
N VAL A 406 -18.24 18.92 3.78
CA VAL A 406 -18.13 20.29 3.27
C VAL A 406 -16.95 20.46 2.28
N PRO A 407 -15.68 20.13 2.62
CA PRO A 407 -14.57 20.14 1.66
C PRO A 407 -14.84 19.31 0.41
N THR A 408 -15.54 18.19 0.56
CA THR A 408 -15.89 17.31 -0.57
C THR A 408 -16.95 17.95 -1.46
N GLY A 409 -17.99 18.54 -0.88
CA GLY A 409 -19.04 19.26 -1.60
C GLY A 409 -18.50 20.44 -2.42
N ILE A 410 -17.53 21.20 -1.88
CA ILE A 410 -16.86 22.29 -2.62
C ILE A 410 -16.34 21.80 -3.98
N LYS A 411 -15.75 20.59 -4.03
CA LYS A 411 -15.22 20.03 -5.27
C LYS A 411 -16.32 19.65 -6.25
N ILE A 412 -17.38 18.99 -5.77
CA ILE A 412 -18.53 18.62 -6.60
C ILE A 412 -19.14 19.85 -7.26
N PHE A 413 -19.43 20.90 -6.50
CA PHE A 413 -19.97 22.14 -7.07
C PHE A 413 -18.98 22.85 -8.00
N SER A 414 -17.69 22.81 -7.69
CA SER A 414 -16.65 23.37 -8.57
C SER A 414 -16.56 22.63 -9.91
N TRP A 415 -16.68 21.30 -9.91
CA TRP A 415 -16.72 20.49 -11.13
C TRP A 415 -17.98 20.77 -11.97
N LEU A 416 -19.15 20.85 -11.33
CA LEU A 416 -20.40 21.21 -12.02
C LEU A 416 -20.31 22.62 -12.64
N ALA A 417 -19.76 23.59 -11.91
CA ALA A 417 -19.53 24.94 -12.42
C ALA A 417 -18.48 24.98 -13.56
N THR A 418 -17.50 24.07 -13.53
CA THR A 418 -16.53 23.90 -14.62
C THR A 418 -17.22 23.39 -15.89
N LEU A 419 -18.12 22.40 -15.77
CA LEU A 419 -18.91 21.87 -16.88
C LEU A 419 -19.92 22.88 -17.44
N TRP A 420 -20.54 23.68 -16.57
CA TRP A 420 -21.55 24.66 -16.95
C TRP A 420 -21.04 25.63 -18.04
N ARG A 421 -21.74 25.75 -19.16
CA ARG A 421 -21.31 26.57 -20.33
C ARG A 421 -19.93 26.17 -20.91
N GLY A 422 -19.45 24.96 -20.65
CA GLY A 422 -18.30 24.38 -21.33
C GLY A 422 -18.66 23.80 -22.69
N VAL A 423 -17.64 23.54 -23.51
CA VAL A 423 -17.78 22.78 -24.77
C VAL A 423 -17.33 21.35 -24.46
N LEU A 424 -18.29 20.45 -24.28
CA LEU A 424 -18.03 19.11 -23.77
C LEU A 424 -17.58 18.16 -24.88
N HIS A 425 -16.38 17.60 -24.73
CA HIS A 425 -15.91 16.46 -25.53
C HIS A 425 -16.23 15.16 -24.78
N VAL A 426 -17.30 14.49 -25.18
CA VAL A 426 -17.83 13.28 -24.51
C VAL A 426 -17.15 12.02 -25.04
N ASP A 427 -15.85 11.87 -24.74
CA ASP A 427 -15.07 10.66 -24.99
C ASP A 427 -14.87 9.84 -23.71
N THR A 428 -14.15 8.71 -23.79
CA THR A 428 -14.00 7.75 -22.68
C THR A 428 -13.57 8.40 -21.35
N PRO A 429 -12.52 9.25 -21.27
CA PRO A 429 -12.17 9.94 -20.03
C PRO A 429 -13.31 10.81 -19.48
N MET A 430 -14.04 11.52 -20.34
CA MET A 430 -15.16 12.35 -19.90
C MET A 430 -16.32 11.51 -19.36
N LEU A 431 -16.64 10.38 -20.00
CA LEU A 431 -17.68 9.45 -19.51
C LEU A 431 -17.34 8.90 -18.13
N TRP A 432 -16.08 8.51 -17.89
CA TRP A 432 -15.63 8.12 -16.55
C TRP A 432 -15.75 9.26 -15.54
N ALA A 433 -15.43 10.49 -15.94
CA ALA A 433 -15.54 11.64 -15.04
C ALA A 433 -17.00 11.99 -14.68
N LEU A 434 -17.92 11.91 -15.64
CA LEU A 434 -19.35 12.11 -15.40
C LEU A 434 -19.93 10.98 -14.55
N GLY A 435 -19.59 9.72 -14.85
CA GLY A 435 -19.99 8.56 -14.05
C GLY A 435 -19.47 8.65 -12.61
N PHE A 436 -18.22 9.10 -12.44
CA PHE A 436 -17.65 9.39 -11.13
C PHE A 436 -18.47 10.45 -10.38
N LEU A 437 -18.80 11.59 -10.99
CA LEU A 437 -19.60 12.63 -10.34
C LEU A 437 -20.93 12.08 -9.82
N THR A 438 -21.65 11.30 -10.63
CA THR A 438 -22.93 10.72 -10.23
C THR A 438 -22.76 9.68 -9.12
N MET A 439 -21.92 8.67 -9.33
CA MET A 439 -21.78 7.55 -8.38
C MET A 439 -21.19 8.01 -7.05
N PHE A 440 -20.25 8.96 -7.09
CA PHE A 440 -19.64 9.50 -5.88
C PHE A 440 -20.62 10.36 -5.07
N THR A 441 -21.49 11.15 -5.72
CA THR A 441 -22.52 11.92 -5.01
C THR A 441 -23.63 11.05 -4.43
N LEU A 442 -23.92 9.87 -5.00
CA LEU A 442 -24.87 8.93 -4.40
C LEU A 442 -24.26 8.13 -3.25
N GLY A 443 -22.96 7.83 -3.33
CA GLY A 443 -22.26 7.04 -2.32
C GLY A 443 -21.80 7.83 -1.10
N GLY A 444 -21.44 9.11 -1.28
CA GLY A 444 -21.10 10.04 -0.20
C GLY A 444 -22.34 10.78 0.29
#